data_AF-A0A935HHS8-F1
#
_entry.id   AF-A0A935HHS8-F1
#
_cell.length_a   1.000
_cell.length_b   1.000
_cell.length_c   1.000
_cell.angle_alpha   90.00
_cell.angle_beta   90.00
_cell.angle_gamma   90.00
#
_symmetry.space_group_name_H-M   'P 1'
#
loop_
_entity.id
_entity.type
_entity.pdbx_description
1 polymer ?
#
loop_
_entity_poly.entity_id
_entity_poly.type
_entity_poly.pdbx_seq_one_letter_code
_entity_poly.pdbx_strand_id
1 'polypeptide(L)'
;MKGVLVEDQKKDTILSAGNLSVNITDWFFLKDKIELKYLGLQDAYIHLQRSDSVWMHQFLIDYFSPPGNKIESQKQNKIDLAIKKVDLKNILIKQDDGWYGQNMMLYLGALNVSPKEVDFNNNRIELASIFIDRPHFAIKGYKGNKPYQKKVVQSGTQENQIHRSSNGIGINGRFLPIKFLW
;
A
#
# COMPACT_ATOMS: atom_id res chain seq x y z
N MET A 1 20.47 -11.01 -7.66
CA MET A 1 20.79 -11.71 -6.39
C MET A 1 19.96 -12.98 -6.33
N LYS A 2 20.58 -14.13 -6.09
CA LYS A 2 19.89 -15.41 -5.91
C LYS A 2 19.68 -15.67 -4.43
N GLY A 3 18.51 -16.15 -4.04
CA GLY A 3 18.16 -16.46 -2.65
C GLY A 3 18.11 -15.20 -1.78
N VAL A 4 16.92 -14.60 -1.67
CA VAL A 4 16.66 -13.48 -0.76
C VAL A 4 15.75 -13.98 0.34
N LEU A 5 16.09 -13.66 1.59
CA LEU A 5 15.24 -13.91 2.75
C LEU A 5 15.27 -12.67 3.65
N VAL A 6 14.11 -12.11 3.93
CA VAL A 6 13.88 -11.04 4.89
C VAL A 6 12.92 -11.57 5.93
N GLU A 7 13.38 -11.59 7.17
CA GLU A 7 12.61 -12.03 8.32
C GLU A 7 12.36 -10.85 9.25
N ASP A 8 11.31 -10.95 10.06
CA ASP A 8 11.09 -10.04 11.17
C ASP A 8 12.01 -10.36 12.37
N GLN A 9 11.86 -9.60 13.46
CA GLN A 9 12.64 -9.81 14.68
C GLN A 9 12.31 -11.13 15.40
N LYS A 10 11.21 -11.80 15.05
CA LYS A 10 10.76 -13.10 15.58
C LYS A 10 11.11 -14.27 14.65
N LYS A 11 11.82 -14.01 13.55
CA LYS A 11 12.18 -14.97 12.49
C LYS A 11 10.99 -15.46 11.64
N ASP A 12 9.92 -14.67 11.59
CA ASP A 12 8.83 -14.89 10.64
C ASP A 12 9.21 -14.28 9.27
N THR A 13 8.98 -15.03 8.19
CA THR A 13 9.30 -14.57 6.83
C THR A 13 8.40 -13.40 6.42
N ILE A 14 9.02 -12.29 6.00
CA ILE A 14 8.34 -11.14 5.36
C ILE A 14 8.43 -11.26 3.85
N LEU A 15 9.63 -11.58 3.34
CA LEU A 15 9.92 -11.77 1.93
C LEU A 15 10.87 -12.95 1.78
N SER A 16 10.54 -13.90 0.93
CA SER A 16 11.51 -14.81 0.35
C SER A 16 11.44 -14.73 -1.17
N ALA A 17 12.58 -14.86 -1.84
CA ALA A 17 12.63 -14.86 -3.31
C ALA A 17 13.77 -15.71 -3.85
N GLY A 18 13.49 -16.49 -4.88
CA GLY A 18 14.52 -17.23 -5.62
C GLY A 18 15.50 -16.29 -6.34
N ASN A 19 14.98 -15.23 -6.97
CA ASN A 19 15.80 -14.20 -7.59
C ASN A 19 15.22 -12.79 -7.43
N LEU A 20 16.08 -11.84 -7.05
CA LEU A 20 15.81 -10.40 -7.02
C LEU A 20 16.79 -9.67 -7.95
N SER A 21 16.25 -8.86 -8.85
CA SER A 21 17.01 -8.04 -9.79
C SER A 21 16.55 -6.59 -9.67
N VAL A 22 17.46 -5.70 -9.29
CA VAL A 22 17.15 -4.27 -9.10
C VAL A 22 18.16 -3.46 -9.88
N ASN A 23 17.68 -2.49 -10.66
CA ASN A 23 18.51 -1.50 -11.33
C ASN A 23 18.05 -0.09 -10.92
N ILE A 24 18.90 0.61 -10.18
CA ILE A 24 18.68 1.97 -9.71
C ILE A 24 19.72 2.87 -10.37
N THR A 25 19.39 4.15 -10.53
CA THR A 25 20.32 5.14 -11.08
C THR A 25 21.48 5.41 -10.11
N ASP A 26 22.72 5.37 -10.61
CA ASP A 26 23.97 5.45 -9.82
C ASP A 26 24.21 6.77 -9.07
N TRP A 27 23.39 7.79 -9.30
CA TRP A 27 23.52 9.13 -8.69
C TRP A 27 22.36 9.48 -7.75
N PHE A 28 21.73 8.47 -7.15
CA PHE A 28 20.66 8.65 -6.18
C PHE A 28 21.05 9.51 -4.96
N PHE A 29 22.35 9.64 -4.67
CA PHE A 29 22.89 10.50 -3.62
C PHE A 29 23.11 11.96 -4.06
N LEU A 30 23.01 12.27 -5.36
CA LEU A 30 23.18 13.62 -5.92
C LEU A 30 21.89 14.25 -6.44
N LYS A 31 20.78 13.50 -6.49
CA LYS A 31 19.49 14.02 -6.97
C LYS A 31 18.37 13.68 -6.01
N ASP A 32 17.39 14.59 -5.97
CA ASP A 32 16.17 14.46 -5.18
C ASP A 32 15.23 13.36 -5.69
N LYS A 33 15.42 12.91 -6.95
CA LYS A 33 14.61 11.87 -7.59
C LYS A 33 15.39 10.56 -7.73
N ILE A 34 14.87 9.51 -7.09
CA ILE A 34 15.37 8.14 -7.23
C ILE A 34 14.66 7.52 -8.44
N GLU A 35 15.42 7.03 -9.42
CA GLU A 35 14.85 6.28 -10.54
C GLU A 35 15.22 4.80 -10.44
N LEU A 36 14.19 3.98 -10.26
CA LEU A 36 14.21 2.53 -10.35
C LEU A 36 13.92 2.10 -11.80
N LYS A 37 14.99 1.84 -12.55
CA LYS A 37 14.92 1.45 -13.96
C LYS A 37 14.32 0.06 -14.15
N TYR A 38 14.57 -0.85 -13.21
CA TYR A 38 14.06 -2.20 -13.28
C TYR A 38 13.87 -2.80 -11.90
N LEU A 39 12.72 -3.42 -11.68
CA LEU A 39 12.43 -4.30 -10.55
C LEU A 39 12.00 -5.66 -11.09
N GLY A 40 12.83 -6.66 -10.89
CA GLY A 40 12.60 -8.05 -11.22
C GLY A 40 12.50 -8.91 -9.96
N LEU A 41 11.44 -9.70 -9.83
CA LEU A 41 11.27 -10.64 -8.71
C LEU A 41 10.77 -11.99 -9.24
N GLN A 42 11.41 -13.08 -8.84
CA GLN A 42 11.05 -14.43 -9.28
C GLN A 42 10.98 -15.40 -8.10
N ASP A 43 9.97 -16.27 -8.15
CA ASP A 43 9.71 -17.31 -7.15
C ASP A 43 9.67 -16.72 -5.74
N ALA A 44 8.73 -15.80 -5.52
CA ALA A 44 8.69 -15.00 -4.31
C ALA A 44 7.42 -15.17 -3.49
N TYR A 45 7.62 -15.22 -2.18
CA TYR A 45 6.58 -15.20 -1.16
C TYR A 45 6.69 -13.91 -0.35
N ILE A 46 5.61 -13.14 -0.28
CA ILE A 46 5.51 -11.90 0.49
C ILE A 46 4.41 -12.09 1.53
N HIS A 47 4.72 -11.85 2.80
CA HIS A 47 3.78 -11.96 3.91
C HIS A 47 3.63 -10.63 4.65
N LEU A 48 2.45 -10.05 4.52
CA LEU A 48 2.05 -8.85 5.24
C LEU A 48 1.17 -9.28 6.42
N GLN A 49 1.67 -9.20 7.65
CA GLN A 49 0.89 -9.60 8.81
C GLN A 49 0.88 -8.57 9.93
N ARG A 50 -0.27 -8.50 10.62
CA ARG A 50 -0.44 -7.78 11.88
C ARG A 50 -1.54 -8.41 12.73
N SER A 51 -1.35 -8.40 14.04
CA SER A 51 -2.36 -8.78 15.03
C SER A 51 -2.97 -7.57 15.75
N ASP A 52 -2.26 -6.45 15.78
CA ASP A 52 -2.65 -5.18 16.38
C ASP A 52 -2.54 -4.04 15.33
N SER A 53 -2.51 -2.78 15.76
CA SER A 53 -2.43 -1.64 14.84
C SER A 53 -1.13 -1.56 14.04
N VAL A 54 -0.06 -2.24 14.45
CA VAL A 54 1.29 -2.13 13.87
C VAL A 54 1.57 -3.31 12.94
N TRP A 55 2.11 -3.01 11.75
CA TRP A 55 2.54 -4.04 10.82
C TRP A 55 3.86 -4.68 11.25
N MET A 56 4.00 -5.99 11.02
CA MET A 56 5.23 -6.70 11.37
C MET A 56 6.47 -6.20 10.62
N HIS A 57 6.31 -5.67 9.40
CA HIS A 57 7.39 -5.07 8.62
C HIS A 57 7.64 -3.58 8.97
N GLN A 58 6.98 -3.03 9.99
CA GLN A 58 7.13 -1.62 10.38
C GLN A 58 8.58 -1.27 10.71
N PHE A 59 9.34 -2.18 11.32
CA PHE A 59 10.75 -1.94 11.63
C PHE A 59 11.61 -1.69 10.37
N LEU A 60 11.25 -2.27 9.22
CA LEU A 60 11.95 -2.00 7.95
C LEU A 60 11.63 -0.59 7.46
N ILE A 61 10.36 -0.18 7.55
CA ILE A 61 9.93 1.18 7.21
C ILE A 61 10.68 2.18 8.10
N ASP A 62 10.71 1.93 9.41
CA ASP A 62 11.35 2.79 10.39
C ASP A 62 12.87 2.88 10.17
N TYR A 63 13.52 1.77 9.82
CA TYR A 63 14.97 1.71 9.57
C TYR A 63 15.41 2.54 8.36
N PHE A 64 14.63 2.52 7.27
CA PHE A 64 14.93 3.28 6.06
C PHE A 64 14.32 4.69 6.05
N SER A 65 13.60 5.06 7.10
CA SER A 65 13.08 6.42 7.26
C SER A 65 14.19 7.37 7.74
N PRO A 66 14.25 8.61 7.22
CA PRO A 66 15.22 9.60 7.69
C PRO A 66 15.09 9.86 9.20
N PRO A 67 16.19 10.06 9.94
CA PRO A 67 16.13 10.42 11.36
C PRO A 67 15.53 11.83 11.54
N GLY A 68 14.37 11.93 12.22
CA GLY A 68 13.61 13.17 12.52
C GLY A 68 12.24 13.20 11.80
N ASN A 69 11.07 13.36 12.42
CA ASN A 69 10.69 13.99 13.68
C ASN A 69 9.51 13.18 14.26
N LYS A 70 9.65 12.75 15.51
CA LYS A 70 8.46 12.56 16.35
C LYS A 70 8.04 13.98 16.75
N ILE A 71 6.80 14.35 16.43
CA ILE A 71 6.12 15.62 16.73
C ILE A 71 6.18 16.65 15.58
N GLU A 72 5.02 17.26 15.35
CA GLU A 72 4.58 18.15 14.27
C GLU A 72 4.14 17.43 12.99
N SER A 73 2.84 17.54 12.70
CA SER A 73 2.17 17.24 11.43
C SER A 73 3.09 17.38 10.22
N GLN A 74 3.76 16.29 9.88
CA GLN A 74 4.97 16.31 9.08
C GLN A 74 4.62 16.57 7.61
N LYS A 75 5.33 17.51 6.99
CA LYS A 75 5.55 17.49 5.54
C LYS A 75 5.85 16.04 5.17
N GLN A 76 4.99 15.42 4.36
CA GLN A 76 5.30 14.13 3.74
C GLN A 76 6.72 14.25 3.18
N ASN A 77 7.65 13.43 3.69
CA ASN A 77 8.94 13.25 3.06
C ASN A 77 8.64 12.78 1.63
N LYS A 78 8.73 13.70 0.66
CA LYS A 78 8.39 13.44 -0.73
C LYS A 78 9.49 12.57 -1.31
N ILE A 79 9.33 11.26 -1.23
CA ILE A 79 10.18 10.33 -1.98
C ILE A 79 9.74 10.46 -3.43
N ASP A 80 10.50 11.18 -4.25
CA ASP A 80 10.28 11.22 -5.70
C ASP A 80 10.89 9.96 -6.33
N LEU A 81 10.07 8.91 -6.43
CA LEU A 81 10.45 7.62 -7.01
C LEU A 81 9.84 7.46 -8.40
N ALA A 82 10.68 7.33 -9.42
CA ALA A 82 10.26 6.86 -10.75
C ALA A 82 10.48 5.35 -10.89
N ILE A 83 9.52 4.66 -11.49
CA ILE A 83 9.62 3.23 -11.80
C ILE A 83 9.43 3.05 -13.31
N LYS A 84 10.42 2.46 -14.00
CA LYS A 84 10.36 2.27 -15.46
C LYS A 84 9.83 0.91 -15.89
N LYS A 85 10.16 -0.15 -15.16
CA LYS A 85 9.74 -1.52 -15.50
C LYS A 85 9.65 -2.39 -14.25
N VAL A 86 8.54 -3.11 -14.13
CA VAL A 86 8.33 -4.15 -13.13
C VAL A 86 8.08 -5.48 -13.84
N ASP A 87 8.75 -6.52 -13.39
CA ASP A 87 8.70 -7.86 -13.97
C ASP A 87 8.70 -8.90 -12.85
N LEU A 88 7.53 -9.49 -12.63
CA LEU A 88 7.35 -10.49 -11.58
C LEU A 88 6.99 -11.83 -12.20
N LYS A 89 7.51 -12.92 -11.62
CA LYS A 89 7.22 -14.28 -12.04
C LYS A 89 7.03 -15.18 -10.83
N ASN A 90 5.93 -15.94 -10.81
CA ASN A 90 5.59 -16.86 -9.73
C ASN A 90 5.61 -16.18 -8.35
N ILE A 91 4.66 -15.28 -8.13
CA ILE A 91 4.56 -14.48 -6.90
C ILE A 91 3.36 -14.92 -6.09
N LEU A 92 3.56 -15.14 -4.80
CA LEU A 92 2.51 -15.32 -3.81
C LEU A 92 2.59 -14.20 -2.77
N ILE A 93 1.54 -13.39 -2.69
CA ILE A 93 1.37 -12.37 -1.66
C ILE A 93 0.26 -12.84 -0.71
N LYS A 94 0.57 -12.91 0.57
CA LYS A 94 -0.38 -13.20 1.63
C LYS A 94 -0.49 -12.00 2.57
N GLN A 95 -1.71 -11.60 2.87
CA GLN A 95 -1.99 -10.62 3.91
C GLN A 95 -2.82 -11.29 5.01
N ASP A 96 -2.33 -11.26 6.25
CA ASP A 96 -3.07 -11.66 7.44
C ASP A 96 -3.30 -10.43 8.33
N ASP A 97 -4.45 -9.78 8.19
CA ASP A 97 -4.82 -8.59 8.96
C ASP A 97 -5.77 -8.99 10.10
N GLY A 98 -5.18 -9.45 11.21
CA GLY A 98 -5.93 -9.80 12.42
C GLY A 98 -6.54 -8.57 13.12
N TRP A 99 -6.04 -7.37 12.84
CA TRP A 99 -6.58 -6.13 13.42
C TRP A 99 -7.95 -5.79 12.87
N TYR A 100 -8.10 -5.76 11.54
CA TYR A 100 -9.42 -5.55 10.92
C TYR A 100 -10.22 -6.85 10.74
N GLY A 101 -9.56 -8.01 10.82
CA GLY A 101 -10.21 -9.31 10.63
C GLY A 101 -10.38 -9.62 9.15
N GLN A 102 -9.29 -9.57 8.38
CA GLN A 102 -9.31 -9.85 6.96
C GLN A 102 -8.03 -10.54 6.52
N ASN A 103 -8.15 -11.66 5.82
CA ASN A 103 -7.03 -12.28 5.13
C ASN A 103 -7.20 -12.12 3.62
N MET A 104 -6.10 -11.86 2.92
CA MET A 104 -6.05 -11.81 1.47
C MET A 104 -4.92 -12.69 0.95
N MET A 105 -5.11 -13.23 -0.24
CA MET A 105 -4.07 -13.91 -1.00
C MET A 105 -4.15 -13.47 -2.45
N LEU A 106 -3.01 -13.13 -3.03
CA LEU A 106 -2.83 -12.89 -4.45
C LEU A 106 -1.70 -13.77 -4.95
N TYR A 107 -1.99 -14.61 -5.93
CA TYR A 107 -0.99 -15.32 -6.70
C TYR A 107 -0.95 -14.77 -8.13
N LEU A 108 0.26 -14.61 -8.66
CA LEU A 108 0.51 -14.16 -10.03
C LEU A 108 1.51 -15.11 -10.69
N GLY A 109 1.10 -15.72 -11.80
CA GLY A 109 2.02 -16.49 -12.65
C GLY A 109 3.09 -15.60 -13.26
N ALA A 110 2.68 -14.46 -13.83
CA ALA A 110 3.58 -13.37 -14.20
C ALA A 110 2.87 -12.00 -14.16
N LEU A 111 3.66 -10.93 -13.96
CA LEU A 111 3.22 -9.55 -14.05
C LEU A 111 4.31 -8.72 -14.73
N ASN A 112 3.98 -8.08 -15.85
CA ASN A 112 4.85 -7.11 -16.50
C ASN A 112 4.17 -5.75 -16.56
N VAL A 113 4.79 -4.74 -15.97
CA VAL A 113 4.28 -3.37 -15.97
C VAL A 113 5.34 -2.44 -16.52
N SER A 114 4.93 -1.57 -17.45
CA SER A 114 5.73 -0.45 -17.93
C SER A 114 4.97 0.84 -17.67
N PRO A 115 5.24 1.54 -16.56
CA PRO A 115 4.62 2.83 -16.29
C PRO A 115 5.10 3.89 -17.28
N LYS A 116 4.19 4.76 -17.71
CA LYS A 116 4.51 6.01 -18.39
C LYS A 116 4.83 7.10 -17.37
N GLU A 117 4.05 7.17 -16.30
CA GLU A 117 4.21 8.13 -15.21
C GLU A 117 3.89 7.47 -13.87
N VAL A 118 4.70 7.77 -12.85
CA VAL A 118 4.46 7.39 -11.46
C VAL A 118 4.69 8.62 -10.61
N ASP A 119 3.64 9.12 -9.99
CA ASP A 119 3.66 10.24 -9.06
C ASP A 119 2.93 9.85 -7.77
N PHE A 120 3.69 9.34 -6.82
CA PHE A 120 3.18 8.96 -5.50
C PHE A 120 2.73 10.17 -4.67
N ASN A 121 3.23 11.38 -4.95
CA ASN A 121 2.81 12.59 -4.22
C ASN A 121 1.37 12.98 -4.58
N ASN A 122 0.99 12.76 -5.84
CA ASN A 122 -0.35 13.04 -6.36
C ASN A 122 -1.22 11.77 -6.50
N ASN A 123 -0.77 10.62 -5.98
CA ASN A 123 -1.44 9.32 -6.12
C ASN A 123 -1.80 8.97 -7.58
N ARG A 124 -0.95 9.34 -8.54
CA ARG A 124 -1.19 9.15 -9.96
C ARG A 124 -0.22 8.14 -10.53
N ILE A 125 -0.75 7.12 -11.20
CA ILE A 125 0.01 6.13 -11.95
C ILE A 125 -0.61 6.03 -13.34
N GLU A 126 0.17 6.35 -14.36
CA GLU A 126 -0.20 6.19 -15.76
C GLU A 126 0.61 5.05 -16.35
N LEU A 127 -0.05 4.02 -16.88
CA LEU A 127 0.61 2.84 -17.43
C LEU A 127 0.72 2.96 -18.94
N ALA A 128 1.91 2.72 -19.49
CA ALA A 128 2.07 2.50 -20.92
C ALA A 128 1.59 1.09 -21.30
N SER A 129 1.91 0.10 -20.47
CA SER A 129 1.43 -1.27 -20.64
C SER A 129 1.38 -2.04 -19.31
N ILE A 130 0.46 -3.00 -19.25
CA ILE A 130 0.35 -3.99 -18.20
C ILE A 130 -0.01 -5.34 -18.83
N PHE A 131 0.69 -6.39 -18.42
CA PHE A 131 0.41 -7.77 -18.78
C PHE A 131 0.36 -8.59 -17.50
N ILE A 132 -0.67 -9.41 -17.34
CA ILE A 132 -0.90 -10.24 -16.17
C ILE A 132 -1.19 -11.65 -16.66
N ASP A 133 -0.45 -12.62 -16.13
CA ASP A 133 -0.64 -14.04 -16.40
C ASP A 133 -1.07 -14.77 -15.12
N ARG A 134 -2.16 -15.55 -15.24
CA ARG A 134 -2.77 -16.36 -14.17
C ARG A 134 -2.89 -15.63 -12.82
N PRO A 135 -3.67 -14.54 -12.75
CA PRO A 135 -4.00 -13.93 -11.47
C PRO A 135 -5.00 -14.80 -10.71
N HIS A 136 -4.67 -15.14 -9.46
CA HIS A 136 -5.59 -15.79 -8.53
C HIS A 136 -5.70 -14.94 -7.27
N PHE A 137 -6.92 -14.54 -6.93
CA PHE A 137 -7.18 -13.69 -5.77
C PHE A 137 -8.20 -14.33 -4.84
N ALA A 138 -7.94 -14.26 -3.53
CA ALA A 138 -8.86 -14.70 -2.50
C ALA A 138 -8.88 -13.69 -1.34
N ILE A 139 -10.05 -13.53 -0.74
CA ILE A 139 -10.26 -12.67 0.42
C ILE A 139 -11.22 -13.36 1.39
N LYS A 140 -10.94 -13.24 2.69
CA LYS A 140 -11.76 -13.81 3.75
C LYS A 140 -11.86 -12.81 4.91
N GLY A 141 -13.09 -12.41 5.23
CA GLY A 141 -13.40 -11.61 6.42
C GLY A 141 -13.66 -12.47 7.66
N TYR A 142 -13.36 -11.92 8.83
CA TYR A 142 -13.67 -12.46 10.16
C TYR A 142 -13.67 -11.34 11.21
N LYS A 143 -13.95 -11.67 12.47
CA LYS A 143 -13.91 -10.68 13.56
C LYS A 143 -12.47 -10.28 13.87
N GLY A 144 -12.12 -9.02 13.67
CA GLY A 144 -10.80 -8.46 14.00
C GLY A 144 -10.60 -8.08 15.47
N ASN A 145 -9.34 -7.83 15.83
CA ASN A 145 -8.90 -7.42 17.17
C ASN A 145 -9.09 -5.93 17.46
N LYS A 146 -9.41 -5.11 16.45
CA LYS A 146 -9.61 -3.67 16.63
C LYS A 146 -10.75 -3.42 17.62
N PRO A 147 -10.49 -2.74 18.76
CA PRO A 147 -11.52 -2.49 19.74
C PRO A 147 -12.60 -1.59 19.13
N TYR A 148 -13.85 -1.88 19.48
CA TYR A 148 -14.97 -1.04 19.08
C TYR A 148 -14.80 0.36 19.70
N GLN A 149 -14.58 1.35 18.84
CA GLN A 149 -14.60 2.74 19.27
C GLN A 149 -16.02 3.27 19.15
N LYS A 150 -16.67 3.52 20.30
CA LYS A 150 -17.96 4.18 20.35
C LYS A 150 -17.80 5.56 19.71
N LYS A 151 -18.44 5.79 18.55
CA LYS A 151 -18.51 7.12 17.96
C LYS A 151 -19.22 8.03 18.97
N VAL A 152 -18.50 8.97 19.57
CA VAL A 152 -19.12 10.08 20.30
C VAL A 152 -19.71 10.99 19.23
N VAL A 153 -21.00 10.83 18.96
CA VAL A 153 -21.74 11.85 18.24
C VAL A 153 -21.80 13.05 19.17
N GLN A 154 -21.01 14.08 18.89
CA GLN A 154 -21.21 15.37 19.53
C GLN A 154 -22.57 15.87 19.05
N SER A 155 -23.57 15.83 19.93
CA SER A 155 -24.87 16.46 19.73
C SER A 155 -24.70 17.98 19.77
N GLY A 156 -24.10 18.54 18.71
CA GLY A 156 -24.29 19.95 18.39
C GLY A 156 -25.67 20.07 17.76
N THR A 157 -26.64 20.55 18.53
CA THR A 157 -27.97 20.94 18.03
C THR A 157 -27.76 22.09 17.03
N GLN A 158 -27.60 21.76 15.74
CA GLN A 158 -27.92 22.72 14.69
C GLN A 158 -29.40 22.52 14.37
N GLU A 159 -30.21 23.44 14.88
CA GLU A 159 -31.60 23.61 14.51
C GLU A 159 -31.66 23.89 13.01
N ASN A 160 -31.95 22.83 12.23
CA ASN A 160 -32.13 22.95 10.79
C ASN A 160 -33.44 23.69 10.53
N GLN A 161 -33.37 25.00 10.30
CA GLN A 161 -34.48 25.74 9.71
C GLN A 161 -34.64 25.30 8.26
N ILE A 162 -35.76 24.64 7.96
CA ILE A 162 -36.12 24.20 6.62
C ILE A 162 -36.55 25.45 5.81
N HIS A 163 -35.64 26.02 5.03
CA HIS A 163 -36.01 26.89 3.92
C HIS A 163 -36.52 26.03 2.75
N ARG A 164 -37.84 25.98 2.56
CA ARG A 164 -38.45 25.41 1.36
C ARG A 164 -38.24 26.37 0.20
N SER A 165 -37.31 26.07 -0.69
CA SER A 165 -37.29 26.64 -2.04
C SER A 165 -38.06 25.73 -2.99
N SER A 166 -39.11 26.28 -3.60
CA SER A 166 -39.79 25.69 -4.74
C SER A 166 -38.84 25.76 -5.93
N ASN A 167 -38.08 24.69 -6.19
CA ASN A 167 -37.60 24.27 -7.52
C ASN A 167 -36.70 23.02 -7.39
N GLY A 168 -37.22 21.86 -7.82
CA GLY A 168 -36.43 20.68 -8.21
C GLY A 168 -35.88 19.79 -7.10
N ILE A 169 -36.27 18.51 -7.10
CA ILE A 169 -35.68 17.47 -6.25
C ILE A 169 -34.34 17.05 -6.86
N GLY A 170 -33.23 17.54 -6.29
CA GLY A 170 -31.88 17.03 -6.57
C GLY A 170 -31.48 16.00 -5.50
N ILE A 171 -31.40 14.72 -5.86
CA ILE A 171 -30.80 13.69 -5.02
C ILE A 171 -29.27 13.83 -5.04
N ASN A 172 -28.71 14.59 -4.10
CA ASN A 172 -27.28 14.63 -3.83
C ASN A 172 -26.86 13.38 -3.03
N GLY A 173 -26.69 12.26 -3.73
CA GLY A 173 -26.02 11.09 -3.18
C GLY A 173 -24.52 11.37 -2.98
N ARG A 174 -24.10 11.61 -1.73
CA ARG A 174 -22.68 11.56 -1.36
C ARG A 174 -22.23 10.10 -1.38
N PHE A 175 -21.53 9.69 -2.44
CA PHE A 175 -20.70 8.49 -2.38
C PHE A 175 -19.60 8.72 -1.33
N LEU A 176 -19.58 7.90 -0.28
CA LEU A 176 -18.45 7.87 0.65
C LEU A 176 -17.23 7.31 -0.10
N PRO A 177 -16.09 8.00 -0.10
CA PRO A 177 -14.88 7.46 -0.70
C PRO A 177 -14.45 6.21 0.09
N ILE A 178 -14.24 5.11 -0.62
CA ILE A 178 -13.50 3.96 -0.09
C ILE A 178 -12.07 4.43 0.14
N LYS A 179 -11.74 4.78 1.38
CA LYS A 179 -10.36 5.06 1.77
C LYS A 179 -9.62 3.74 1.85
N PHE A 180 -8.81 3.44 0.83
CA PHE A 180 -7.68 2.54 1.01
C PHE A 180 -6.68 3.29 1.92
N LEU A 181 -6.71 2.95 3.21
CA LEU A 181 -5.69 3.37 4.17
C LEU A 181 -4.52 2.40 4.01
N TRP A 182 -3.53 2.82 3.23
CA TRP A 182 -2.16 2.31 3.34
C TRP A 182 -1.51 2.93 4.57
#